data_AF-A0A6A8ANX6-F1
#
_entry.id   AF-A0A6A8ANX6-F1
#
_cell.length_a   1.000
_cell.length_b   1.000
_cell.length_c   1.000
_cell.angle_alpha   90.00
_cell.angle_beta   90.00
_cell.angle_gamma   90.00
#
_symmetry.space_group_name_H-M   'P 1'
#
loop_
_entity.id
_entity.type
_entity.pdbx_description
1 polymer ?
#
loop_
_entity_poly.entity_id
_entity_poly.type
_entity_poly.pdbx_seq_one_letter_code
_entity_poly.pdbx_strand_id
1 'polypeptide(L)'
;MAKLGGLLTKNRFRVSALLGILFLVIGVSLLGYSISAIQDHEQLSNSADLALEQMWNYDGSLRWWRNAYVTLFLPLTAAFLTLGGVVLVSQPLLTRLRHKSVV
;
A
#
# COMPACT_ATOMS: atom_id res chain seq x y z
N MET A 1 -8.98 22.35 -33.70
CA MET A 1 -9.45 21.76 -32.43
C MET A 1 -8.53 20.69 -31.81
N ALA A 2 -7.44 20.23 -32.48
CA ALA A 2 -6.55 19.18 -31.95
C ALA A 2 -5.67 19.58 -30.74
N LYS A 3 -5.38 20.88 -30.54
CA LYS A 3 -4.46 21.37 -29.47
C LYS A 3 -5.04 21.26 -28.04
N LEU A 4 -6.36 21.32 -27.87
CA LEU A 4 -7.03 21.25 -26.56
C LEU A 4 -7.03 19.83 -25.97
N GLY A 5 -7.14 18.79 -26.81
CA GLY A 5 -7.12 17.39 -26.36
C GLY A 5 -5.78 16.96 -25.76
N GLY A 6 -4.67 17.56 -26.22
CA GLY A 6 -3.31 17.29 -25.70
C GLY A 6 -3.06 17.82 -24.29
N LEU A 7 -3.67 18.96 -23.94
CA LEU A 7 -3.58 19.55 -22.60
C LEU A 7 -4.39 18.75 -21.57
N LEU A 8 -5.59 18.30 -21.95
CA LEU A 8 -6.45 17.44 -21.11
C LEU A 8 -5.83 16.07 -20.85
N THR A 9 -5.17 15.46 -21.85
CA THR A 9 -4.50 14.16 -21.70
C THR A 9 -3.23 14.24 -20.84
N LYS A 10 -2.45 15.33 -20.96
CA LYS A 10 -1.26 15.54 -20.11
C LYS A 10 -1.61 15.71 -18.62
N ASN A 11 -2.75 16.35 -18.32
CA ASN A 11 -3.20 16.50 -16.94
C ASN A 11 -3.75 15.18 -16.37
N ARG A 12 -4.48 14.40 -17.18
CA ARG A 12 -4.95 13.05 -16.81
C ARG A 12 -3.80 12.09 -16.51
N PHE A 13 -2.70 12.18 -17.26
CA PHE A 13 -1.50 11.39 -17.03
C PHE A 13 -0.89 11.68 -15.64
N ARG A 14 -0.72 12.97 -15.32
CA ARG A 14 -0.24 13.40 -13.99
C ARG A 14 -1.15 12.94 -12.86
N VAL A 15 -2.47 13.09 -13.03
CA VAL A 15 -3.46 12.65 -12.02
C VAL A 15 -3.36 11.14 -11.79
N SER A 16 -3.27 10.34 -12.85
CA SER A 16 -3.17 8.89 -12.71
C SER A 16 -1.81 8.44 -12.15
N ALA A 17 -0.71 9.13 -12.46
CA ALA A 17 0.58 8.88 -11.83
C ALA A 17 0.56 9.19 -10.33
N LEU A 18 -0.02 10.33 -9.94
CA LEU A 18 -0.23 10.69 -8.53
C LEU A 18 -1.07 9.65 -7.80
N LEU A 19 -2.13 9.14 -8.44
CA LEU A 19 -2.98 8.10 -7.88
C LEU A 19 -2.21 6.79 -7.65
N GLY A 20 -1.36 6.40 -8.61
CA GLY A 20 -0.49 5.23 -8.49
C GLY A 20 0.50 5.35 -7.33
N ILE A 21 1.14 6.52 -7.19
CA ILE A 21 2.05 6.81 -6.06
C ILE A 21 1.28 6.76 -4.73
N LEU A 22 0.07 7.33 -4.68
CA LEU A 22 -0.76 7.31 -3.48
C LEU A 22 -1.08 5.88 -3.03
N PHE A 23 -1.44 4.99 -3.96
CA PHE A 23 -1.68 3.58 -3.65
C PHE A 23 -0.41 2.88 -3.14
N LEU A 24 0.75 3.16 -3.73
CA LEU A 24 2.01 2.61 -3.23
C LEU A 24 2.31 3.08 -1.80
N VAL A 25 2.14 4.37 -1.51
CA VAL A 25 2.35 4.94 -0.17
C VAL A 25 1.40 4.29 0.82
N ILE A 26 0.11 4.18 0.50
CA ILE A 26 -0.89 3.53 1.37
C ILE A 26 -0.50 2.08 1.65
N GLY A 27 -0.11 1.32 0.63
CA GLY A 27 0.31 -0.08 0.79
C GLY A 27 1.53 -0.21 1.71
N VAL A 28 2.58 0.58 1.48
CA VAL A 28 3.80 0.54 2.30
C VAL A 28 3.53 1.00 3.74
N SER A 29 2.76 2.07 3.93
CA SER A 29 2.39 2.57 5.25
C SER A 29 1.56 1.55 6.04
N LEU A 30 0.62 0.85 5.39
CA LEU A 30 -0.18 -0.18 6.03
C LEU A 30 0.68 -1.37 6.48
N LEU A 31 1.63 -1.78 5.64
CA LEU A 31 2.64 -2.80 5.97
C LEU A 31 3.46 -2.38 7.19
N GLY A 32 4.04 -1.19 7.16
CA GLY A 32 4.88 -0.68 8.26
C GLY A 32 4.11 -0.54 9.57
N TYR A 33 2.90 0.02 9.52
CA TYR A 33 2.06 0.19 10.71
C TYR A 33 1.70 -1.14 11.36
N SER A 34 1.28 -2.12 10.56
CA SER A 34 0.90 -3.44 11.08
C SER A 34 2.08 -4.21 11.68
N ILE A 35 3.27 -4.11 11.09
CA ILE A 35 4.50 -4.69 11.65
C ILE A 35 4.86 -4.01 12.97
N SER A 36 4.85 -2.67 13.01
CA SER A 36 5.14 -1.91 14.23
C SER A 36 4.16 -2.26 15.36
N ALA A 37 2.86 -2.32 15.05
CA ALA A 37 1.85 -2.69 16.04
C ALA A 37 2.09 -4.09 16.61
N ILE A 38 2.48 -5.07 15.79
CA ILE A 38 2.82 -6.42 16.27
C ILE A 38 4.06 -6.37 17.17
N GLN A 39 5.11 -5.66 16.76
CA GLN A 39 6.35 -5.54 17.53
C GLN A 39 6.14 -4.86 18.89
N ASP A 40 5.34 -3.79 18.94
CA ASP A 40 5.01 -3.10 20.19
C ASP A 40 4.29 -4.05 21.15
N HIS A 41 3.32 -4.82 20.65
CA HIS A 41 2.61 -5.81 21.47
C HIS A 41 3.51 -6.95 21.93
N GLU A 42 4.48 -7.39 21.11
CA GLU A 42 5.45 -8.43 21.47
C GLU A 42 6.43 -7.96 22.56
N GLN A 43 6.82 -6.68 22.53
CA GLN A 43 7.66 -6.10 23.57
C GLN A 43 6.91 -5.97 24.89
N LEU A 44 5.65 -5.54 24.84
CA LEU A 44 4.78 -5.42 26.01
C LEU A 44 4.51 -6.79 26.63
N SER A 45 4.16 -7.81 25.84
CA SER A 45 3.87 -9.16 26.37
C SER A 45 5.08 -9.83 27.03
N ASN A 46 6.30 -9.48 26.62
CA ASN A 46 7.55 -10.01 27.19
C ASN A 46 8.06 -9.23 28.41
N SER A 47 7.37 -8.15 28.81
CA SER A 47 7.74 -7.40 30.02
C SER A 47 7.31 -8.15 31.28
N ALA A 48 8.26 -8.36 32.20
CA ALA A 48 8.11 -9.25 33.37
C ALA A 48 7.17 -8.71 34.48
N ASP A 49 6.64 -7.49 34.33
CA ASP A 49 5.86 -6.79 35.37
C ASP A 49 4.33 -6.80 35.13
N LEU A 50 3.84 -7.55 34.14
CA LEU A 50 2.41 -7.56 33.82
C LEU A 50 1.62 -8.46 34.76
N ALA A 51 0.49 -7.94 35.25
CA ALA A 51 -0.51 -8.75 35.93
C ALA A 51 -1.06 -9.81 34.96
N LEU A 52 -1.40 -11.00 35.47
CA LEU A 52 -1.81 -12.17 34.67
C LEU A 52 -2.97 -11.89 33.70
N GLU A 53 -3.91 -11.03 34.11
CA GLU A 53 -5.03 -10.56 33.29
C GLU A 53 -4.60 -9.63 32.15
N GLN A 54 -3.62 -8.76 32.38
CA GLN A 54 -3.05 -7.90 31.34
C GLN A 54 -2.27 -8.72 30.33
N MET A 55 -1.52 -9.71 30.79
CA MET A 55 -0.77 -10.63 29.92
C MET A 55 -1.70 -11.36 28.94
N TRP A 56 -2.84 -11.88 29.43
CA TRP A 56 -3.85 -12.53 28.59
C TRP A 56 -4.45 -11.59 27.54
N ASN A 57 -4.74 -10.34 27.93
CA ASN A 57 -5.25 -9.34 27.00
C ASN A 57 -4.23 -8.98 25.90
N TYR A 58 -2.95 -8.86 26.25
CA TYR A 58 -1.89 -8.61 25.28
C TYR A 58 -1.70 -9.79 24.32
N ASP A 59 -1.69 -11.03 24.82
CA ASP A 59 -1.61 -12.23 23.96
C ASP A 59 -2.81 -12.34 23.02
N GLY A 60 -4.01 -12.04 23.51
CA GLY A 60 -5.23 -11.98 22.69
C GLY A 60 -5.16 -10.92 21.60
N SER A 61 -4.75 -9.70 21.95
CA SER A 61 -4.54 -8.60 21.00
C SER A 61 -3.48 -8.94 19.96
N LEU A 62 -2.35 -9.51 20.38
CA LEU A 62 -1.23 -9.88 19.52
C LEU A 62 -1.61 -10.97 18.53
N ARG A 63 -2.39 -11.97 18.98
CA ARG A 63 -2.94 -12.99 18.09
C ARG A 63 -3.93 -12.41 17.09
N TRP A 64 -4.75 -11.45 17.50
CA TRP A 64 -5.62 -10.72 16.57
C TRP A 64 -4.82 -9.94 15.53
N TRP A 65 -3.80 -9.18 15.93
CA TRP A 65 -2.95 -8.40 15.03
C TRP A 65 -2.20 -9.29 14.03
N ARG A 66 -1.62 -10.41 14.48
CA ARG A 66 -0.98 -11.39 13.59
C ARG A 66 -1.97 -12.00 12.60
N ASN A 67 -3.18 -12.34 13.05
CA ASN A 67 -4.19 -12.89 12.16
C ASN A 67 -4.69 -11.85 11.14
N ALA A 68 -4.98 -10.63 11.59
CA ALA A 68 -5.36 -9.51 10.72
C ALA A 68 -4.26 -9.15 9.73
N TYR A 69 -2.99 -9.24 10.12
CA TYR A 69 -1.85 -9.07 9.23
C TYR A 69 -1.87 -10.03 8.06
N VAL A 70 -2.04 -11.32 8.33
CA VAL A 70 -2.05 -12.34 7.27
C VAL A 70 -3.33 -12.32 6.44
N THR A 71 -4.48 -12.11 7.07
CA THR A 71 -5.79 -12.25 6.41
C THR A 71 -6.30 -10.98 5.74
N LEU A 72 -5.87 -9.80 6.19
CA LEU A 72 -6.36 -8.51 5.70
C LEU A 72 -5.21 -7.63 5.19
N PHE A 73 -4.22 -7.33 6.03
CA PHE A 73 -3.22 -6.32 5.68
C PHE A 73 -2.29 -6.78 4.56
N LEU A 74 -1.85 -8.04 4.55
CA LEU A 74 -1.03 -8.58 3.46
C LEU A 74 -1.78 -8.60 2.11
N PRO A 75 -3.00 -9.15 2.00
CA PRO A 75 -3.77 -9.08 0.75
C PRO A 75 -4.06 -7.65 0.29
N LEU A 76 -4.47 -6.74 1.19
CA LEU A 76 -4.70 -5.35 0.82
C LEU A 76 -3.42 -4.66 0.34
N THR A 77 -2.31 -4.90 1.03
CA THR A 77 -1.03 -4.30 0.65
C THR A 77 -0.58 -4.82 -0.71
N ALA A 78 -0.71 -6.13 -0.96
CA ALA A 78 -0.44 -6.71 -2.27
C ALA A 78 -1.34 -6.11 -3.35
N ALA A 79 -2.64 -5.92 -3.08
CA ALA A 79 -3.56 -5.28 -4.01
C ALA A 79 -3.18 -3.82 -4.32
N PHE A 80 -2.85 -3.02 -3.31
CA PHE A 80 -2.45 -1.63 -3.51
C PHE A 80 -1.10 -1.49 -4.22
N LEU A 81 -0.13 -2.34 -3.89
CA LEU A 81 1.17 -2.36 -4.56
C LEU A 81 1.05 -2.77 -6.02
N THR A 82 0.27 -3.81 -6.31
CA THR A 82 0.04 -4.28 -7.68
C THR A 82 -0.72 -3.25 -8.51
N LEU A 83 -1.81 -2.67 -7.98
CA LEU A 83 -2.56 -1.62 -8.67
C LEU A 83 -1.69 -0.38 -8.91
N GLY A 84 -0.97 0.10 -7.88
CA GLY A 84 -0.06 1.23 -8.00
C GLY A 84 1.03 0.98 -9.04
N GLY A 85 1.64 -0.21 -9.03
CA GLY A 85 2.65 -0.64 -10.00
C GLY A 85 2.10 -0.72 -11.42
N VAL A 86 0.95 -1.35 -11.64
CA VAL A 86 0.30 -1.46 -12.96
C VAL A 86 -0.03 -0.08 -13.52
N VAL A 87 -0.57 0.82 -12.71
CA VAL A 87 -0.88 2.19 -13.14
C VAL A 87 0.38 2.95 -13.55
N LEU A 88 1.48 2.81 -12.79
CA LEU A 88 2.73 3.49 -13.09
C LEU A 88 3.49 2.89 -14.28
N VAL A 89 3.38 1.59 -14.53
CA VAL A 89 4.09 0.89 -15.63
C VAL A 89 3.34 0.96 -16.96
N SER A 90 2.00 0.87 -16.94
CA SER A 90 1.16 0.95 -18.14
C SER A 90 1.28 2.29 -18.87
N GLN A 91 1.46 3.38 -18.11
CA GLN A 91 1.58 4.73 -18.61
C GLN A 91 2.79 5.00 -19.54
N PRO A 92 4.05 4.72 -19.15
CA PRO A 92 5.22 4.89 -20.01
C PRO A 92 5.25 3.89 -21.18
N LEU A 93 4.69 2.68 -21.01
CA LEU A 93 4.59 1.69 -22.08
C LEU A 93 3.67 2.19 -23.21
N LEU A 94 2.48 2.70 -22.87
CA LEU A 94 1.53 3.22 -23.86
C LEU A 94 2.06 4.46 -24.59
N THR A 95 2.79 5.33 -23.89
CA THR A 95 3.42 6.51 -24.52
C THR A 95 4.56 6.11 -25.46
N ARG A 96 5.39 5.12 -25.11
CA ARG A 96 6.44 4.60 -26.02
C ARG A 96 5.87 3.87 -27.23
N LEU A 97 4.85 3.03 -27.04
CA LEU A 97 4.21 2.30 -28.14
C LEU A 97 3.53 3.24 -29.14
N ARG A 98 2.85 4.29 -28.65
CA ARG A 98 2.23 5.30 -29.51
C ARG A 98 3.25 6.14 -30.28
N HIS A 99 4.43 6.38 -29.72
CA HIS A 99 5.50 7.10 -30.44
C HIS A 99 6.16 6.23 -31.52
N LYS A 100 6.21 4.90 -31.32
CA LYS A 100 6.80 3.97 -32.28
C LYS A 100 5.88 3.65 -33.47
N SER A 101 4.56 3.81 -33.34
CA SER A 101 3.62 3.53 -34.44
C SER A 101 3.36 4.73 -35.38
N VAL A 102 3.96 5.89 -35.11
CA VAL A 102 3.76 7.13 -35.88
C VAL A 102 5.00 7.49 -36.72
N VAL A 103 6.09 6.73 -36.58
CA VAL A 103 7.29 6.78 -37.42
C VAL A 103 7.27 5.58 -38.35
#